data_AF-A0A453M1Q5-F1
#
_entry.id   AF-A0A453M1Q5-F1
#
_cell.length_a   1.000
_cell.length_b   1.000
_cell.length_c   1.000
_cell.angle_alpha   90.00
_cell.angle_beta   90.00
_cell.angle_gamma   90.00
#
_symmetry.space_group_name_H-M   'P 1'
#
loop_
_entity.id
_entity.type
_entity.pdbx_description
1 polymer ?
#
loop_
_entity_poly.entity_id
_entity_poly.type
_entity_poly.pdbx_seq_one_letter_code
_entity_poly.pdbx_strand_id
1 'polypeptide(L)'
;RGSVCLHMHTAYLKLLHSLCAAASPLLSPLTTLRRYSARRRGGSGGGISSSRMNALAATSRNFKQAAKLLGLDSKLEKSLLIPFREIKVECTIPKDDGTLASYVGFRVQHDNARGPMKGGIRYHHEVDPDEVNALAQLMTWKTAVANIPYGGAKGGIGCSPGDLSISELERLTRVFTQKIHDLIGIHTDVPAPDMGTNAQQTMAWILDEYSKFHGYSPAVVTGKPVDLGG
;
A
#
# COMPACT_ATOMS: atom_id res chain seq x y z
N ARG A 1 28.46 -1.09 -2.38
CA ARG A 1 27.02 -0.77 -2.61
C ARG A 1 26.28 -1.84 -3.44
N GLY A 2 26.95 -2.63 -4.31
CA GLY A 2 26.32 -3.72 -5.07
C GLY A 2 26.09 -5.06 -4.32
N SER A 3 26.86 -5.35 -3.25
CA SER A 3 26.78 -6.66 -2.57
C SER A 3 25.46 -6.89 -1.81
N VAL A 4 24.89 -5.85 -1.18
CA VAL A 4 23.63 -5.95 -0.42
C VAL A 4 22.44 -6.29 -1.32
N CYS A 5 22.42 -5.77 -2.55
CA CYS A 5 21.34 -5.99 -3.52
C CYS A 5 21.32 -7.43 -4.05
N LEU A 6 22.50 -8.04 -4.24
CA LEU A 6 22.62 -9.42 -4.73
C LEU A 6 22.25 -10.44 -3.62
N HIS A 7 22.63 -10.16 -2.36
CA HIS A 7 22.31 -11.02 -1.23
C HIS A 7 20.81 -10.97 -0.88
N MET A 8 20.15 -9.82 -1.03
CA MET A 8 18.69 -9.68 -0.85
C MET A 8 17.89 -10.50 -1.87
N HIS A 9 18.39 -10.65 -3.10
CA HIS A 9 17.72 -11.41 -4.16
C HIS A 9 17.65 -12.92 -3.82
N THR A 10 18.75 -13.51 -3.36
CA THR A 10 18.84 -14.94 -3.03
C THR A 10 18.06 -15.31 -1.75
N ALA A 11 17.99 -14.41 -0.77
CA ALA A 11 17.18 -14.63 0.43
C ALA A 11 15.70 -14.51 0.19
N TYR A 12 15.28 -13.56 -0.65
CA TYR A 12 13.87 -13.36 -0.87
C TYR A 12 13.27 -14.43 -1.79
N LEU A 13 14.04 -15.06 -2.67
CA LEU A 13 13.59 -16.28 -3.38
C LEU A 13 13.25 -17.42 -2.39
N LYS A 14 13.97 -17.54 -1.26
CA LYS A 14 13.63 -18.46 -0.18
C LYS A 14 12.42 -17.96 0.65
N LEU A 15 12.23 -16.65 0.76
CA LEU A 15 11.09 -16.02 1.45
C LEU A 15 9.79 -16.11 0.64
N LEU A 16 9.84 -16.01 -0.68
CA LEU A 16 8.72 -16.12 -1.62
C LEU A 16 8.01 -17.47 -1.51
N HIS A 17 8.77 -18.57 -1.37
CA HIS A 17 8.19 -19.89 -1.13
C HIS A 17 7.37 -19.95 0.16
N SER A 18 7.73 -19.15 1.18
CA SER A 18 7.01 -19.09 2.45
C SER A 18 5.87 -18.05 2.44
N LEU A 19 6.04 -16.94 1.71
CA LEU A 19 5.09 -15.83 1.64
C LEU A 19 3.96 -16.05 0.62
N CYS A 20 4.18 -16.79 -0.47
CA CYS A 20 3.10 -17.19 -1.39
C CYS A 20 2.00 -18.00 -0.66
N ALA A 21 2.36 -18.74 0.38
CA ALA A 21 1.38 -19.46 1.21
C ALA A 21 0.56 -18.52 2.11
N ALA A 22 1.11 -17.38 2.55
CA ALA A 22 0.44 -16.43 3.43
C ALA A 22 -0.38 -15.35 2.68
N ALA A 23 0.00 -15.02 1.43
CA ALA A 23 -0.65 -13.99 0.63
C ALA A 23 -1.76 -14.50 -0.31
N SER A 24 -1.94 -15.83 -0.41
CA SER A 24 -2.93 -16.46 -1.30
C SER A 24 -4.39 -16.00 -1.08
N PRO A 25 -4.86 -15.62 0.13
CA PRO A 25 -6.24 -15.11 0.27
C PRO A 25 -6.42 -13.65 -0.20
N LEU A 26 -5.35 -12.88 -0.38
CA LEU A 26 -5.41 -11.44 -0.64
C LEU A 26 -5.10 -11.04 -2.09
N LEU A 27 -4.82 -12.01 -2.98
CA LEU A 27 -4.29 -11.75 -4.32
C LEU A 27 -4.96 -12.49 -5.49
N SER A 28 -6.18 -13.04 -5.33
CA SER A 28 -6.96 -13.48 -6.52
C SER A 28 -8.47 -13.18 -6.40
N PRO A 29 -9.11 -12.68 -7.48
CA PRO A 29 -10.55 -12.68 -7.64
C PRO A 29 -11.01 -14.00 -8.30
N LEU A 30 -12.18 -14.49 -7.88
CA LEU A 30 -12.96 -15.57 -8.52
C LEU A 30 -12.36 -16.98 -8.48
N THR A 31 -12.69 -17.72 -7.43
CA THR A 31 -13.35 -19.06 -7.49
C THR A 31 -13.31 -19.70 -6.10
N THR A 32 -14.45 -19.77 -5.41
CA THR A 32 -14.93 -20.93 -4.63
C THR A 32 -16.32 -20.59 -4.09
N LEU A 33 -17.30 -20.59 -4.99
CA LEU A 33 -18.72 -20.65 -4.65
C LEU A 33 -19.16 -22.09 -4.84
N ARG A 34 -18.82 -22.98 -3.89
CA ARG A 34 -19.58 -24.21 -3.65
C ARG A 34 -19.11 -24.96 -2.41
N ARG A 35 -20.10 -25.29 -1.58
CA ARG A 35 -20.10 -26.29 -0.50
C ARG A 35 -19.46 -25.87 0.81
N TYR A 36 -20.25 -25.19 1.63
CA TYR A 36 -20.31 -25.51 3.06
C TYR A 36 -21.72 -25.22 3.60
N SER A 37 -22.68 -26.04 3.18
CA SER A 37 -23.96 -26.19 3.87
C SER A 37 -23.97 -27.54 4.59
N ALA A 38 -24.44 -27.53 5.83
CA ALA A 38 -24.69 -28.66 6.73
C ALA A 38 -23.54 -29.10 7.65
N ARG A 39 -23.45 -28.48 8.84
CA ARG A 39 -23.85 -29.15 10.09
C ARG A 39 -23.85 -28.18 11.26
N ARG A 40 -25.06 -27.83 11.73
CA ARG A 40 -25.29 -27.41 13.11
C ARG A 40 -25.11 -28.62 14.03
N ARG A 41 -24.35 -28.47 15.11
CA ARG A 41 -24.61 -29.05 16.44
C ARG A 41 -23.82 -28.23 17.48
N GLY A 42 -24.51 -27.88 18.56
CA GLY A 42 -24.10 -26.88 19.54
C GLY A 42 -22.93 -27.29 20.42
N GLY A 43 -22.40 -26.26 21.09
CA GLY A 43 -21.37 -26.34 22.12
C GLY A 43 -21.05 -24.94 22.60
N SER A 44 -21.62 -24.57 23.74
CA SER A 44 -21.27 -23.39 24.54
C SER A 44 -19.80 -23.45 24.94
N GLY A 45 -19.04 -22.38 24.69
CA GLY A 45 -17.67 -22.28 25.18
C GLY A 45 -16.97 -21.00 24.75
N GLY A 46 -16.63 -20.17 25.74
CA GLY A 46 -15.48 -19.25 25.77
C GLY A 46 -15.32 -18.29 24.60
N GLY A 47 -15.58 -17.00 24.84
CA GLY A 47 -15.13 -15.92 23.98
C GLY A 47 -13.61 -15.90 23.89
N ILE A 48 -13.06 -16.59 22.90
CA ILE A 48 -11.69 -16.37 22.43
C ILE A 48 -11.76 -15.11 21.58
N SER A 49 -11.39 -13.97 22.18
CA SER A 49 -10.92 -12.82 21.42
C SER A 49 -9.74 -13.30 20.56
N SER A 50 -10.02 -13.62 19.30
CA SER A 50 -9.01 -13.92 18.31
C SER A 50 -8.12 -12.68 18.22
N SER A 51 -6.93 -12.73 18.80
CA SER A 51 -5.93 -11.67 18.64
C SER A 51 -5.56 -11.61 17.16
N ARG A 52 -6.23 -10.71 16.43
CA ARG A 52 -5.94 -10.42 15.04
C ARG A 52 -4.48 -9.97 15.03
N MET A 53 -3.57 -10.82 14.54
CA MET A 53 -2.15 -10.44 14.45
C MET A 53 -2.06 -9.17 13.62
N ASN A 54 -1.49 -8.13 14.21
CA ASN A 54 -1.25 -6.86 13.54
C ASN A 54 -0.42 -7.13 12.26
N ALA A 55 -0.87 -6.60 11.12
CA ALA A 55 -0.25 -6.82 9.81
C ALA A 55 1.25 -6.44 9.81
N LEU A 56 1.61 -5.39 10.55
CA LEU A 56 2.99 -4.95 10.72
C LEU A 56 3.83 -5.96 11.51
N ALA A 57 3.26 -6.54 12.57
CA ALA A 57 3.94 -7.56 13.37
C ALA A 57 4.19 -8.84 12.56
N ALA A 58 3.23 -9.26 11.74
CA ALA A 58 3.40 -10.41 10.86
C ALA A 58 4.50 -10.16 9.80
N THR A 59 4.47 -9.00 9.16
CA THR A 59 5.47 -8.62 8.14
C THR A 59 6.87 -8.51 8.74
N SER A 60 6.98 -7.86 9.90
CA SER A 60 8.24 -7.72 10.63
C SER A 60 8.82 -9.08 11.05
N ARG A 61 7.97 -10.03 11.47
CA ARG A 61 8.41 -11.39 11.83
C ARG A 61 9.04 -12.10 10.62
N ASN A 62 8.42 -11.99 9.45
CA ASN A 62 8.93 -12.59 8.22
C ASN A 62 10.27 -11.95 7.80
N PHE A 63 10.38 -10.63 7.90
CA PHE A 63 11.64 -9.92 7.62
C PHE A 63 12.76 -10.37 8.55
N LYS A 64 12.53 -10.45 9.87
CA LYS A 64 13.53 -10.89 10.84
C LYS A 64 14.05 -12.31 10.56
N GLN A 65 13.16 -13.21 10.15
CA GLN A 65 13.57 -14.55 9.74
C GLN A 65 14.45 -14.51 8.49
N ALA A 66 14.15 -13.66 7.51
CA ALA A 66 14.97 -13.45 6.33
C ALA A 66 16.36 -12.90 6.69
N ALA A 67 16.40 -11.88 7.55
CA ALA A 67 17.63 -11.23 8.01
C ALA A 67 18.56 -12.23 8.71
N LYS A 68 18.00 -13.11 9.56
CA LYS A 68 18.75 -14.18 10.22
C LYS A 68 19.35 -15.18 9.22
N LEU A 69 18.59 -15.58 8.21
CA LEU A 69 19.08 -16.51 7.17
C LEU A 69 20.19 -15.90 6.31
N LEU A 70 20.20 -14.58 6.16
CA LEU A 70 21.24 -13.84 5.45
C LEU A 70 22.47 -13.49 6.29
N GLY A 71 22.41 -13.66 7.61
CA GLY A 71 23.44 -13.15 8.51
C GLY A 71 23.57 -11.63 8.45
N LEU A 72 22.45 -10.90 8.33
CA LEU A 72 22.47 -9.44 8.35
C LEU A 72 23.01 -8.92 9.69
N ASP A 73 23.80 -7.84 9.63
CA ASP A 73 24.17 -7.09 10.82
C ASP A 73 22.93 -6.49 11.49
N SER A 74 22.89 -6.52 12.82
CA SER A 74 21.72 -6.09 13.60
C SER A 74 21.41 -4.60 13.44
N LYS A 75 22.41 -3.75 13.18
CA LYS A 75 22.19 -2.32 12.91
C LYS A 75 21.54 -2.12 11.55
N LEU A 76 21.98 -2.89 10.54
CA LEU A 76 21.39 -2.87 9.21
C LEU A 76 19.96 -3.42 9.23
N GLU A 77 19.72 -4.52 9.94
CA GLU A 77 18.37 -5.08 10.14
C GLU A 77 17.42 -4.04 10.72
N LYS A 78 17.84 -3.34 11.79
CA LYS A 78 17.03 -2.31 12.43
C LYS A 78 16.75 -1.14 11.49
N SER A 79 17.75 -0.70 10.72
CA SER A 79 17.59 0.39 9.75
C SER A 79 16.61 0.04 8.64
N LEU A 80 16.61 -1.22 8.17
CA LEU A 80 15.74 -1.67 7.09
C LEU A 80 14.28 -1.93 7.52
N LEU A 81 14.02 -2.00 8.83
CA LEU A 81 12.66 -2.13 9.39
C LEU A 81 11.96 -0.78 9.57
N ILE A 82 12.71 0.30 9.77
CA ILE A 82 12.16 1.63 10.04
C ILE A 82 11.86 2.30 8.69
N PRO A 83 10.63 2.75 8.45
CA PRO A 83 10.31 3.46 7.21
C PRO A 83 11.07 4.79 7.14
N PHE A 84 11.49 5.15 5.93
CA PHE A 84 12.12 6.44 5.64
C PHE A 84 11.26 7.63 6.07
N ARG A 85 9.93 7.55 5.87
CA ARG A 85 8.98 8.60 6.24
C ARG A 85 7.56 8.06 6.38
N GLU A 86 6.83 8.55 7.39
CA GLU A 86 5.41 8.27 7.59
C GLU A 86 4.63 9.58 7.62
N ILE A 87 3.59 9.69 6.79
CA ILE A 87 2.78 10.90 6.67
C ILE A 87 1.31 10.58 6.97
N LYS A 88 0.69 11.41 7.81
CA LYS A 88 -0.73 11.43 8.11
C LYS A 88 -1.29 12.81 7.78
N VAL A 89 -2.35 12.87 6.98
CA VAL A 89 -2.96 14.12 6.51
C VAL A 89 -4.46 14.08 6.73
N GLU A 90 -5.03 15.23 7.10
CA GLU A 90 -6.49 15.42 7.09
C GLU A 90 -6.96 15.83 5.69
N CYS A 91 -8.00 15.18 5.22
CA CYS A 91 -8.65 15.43 3.93
C CYS A 91 -10.12 15.77 4.16
N THR A 92 -10.42 17.05 4.32
CA THR A 92 -11.80 17.55 4.48
C THR A 92 -12.39 17.90 3.12
N ILE A 93 -13.60 17.40 2.84
CA ILE A 93 -14.34 17.72 1.62
C ILE A 93 -15.79 18.13 1.94
N PRO A 94 -16.38 19.01 1.12
CA PRO A 94 -17.83 19.15 1.08
C PRO A 94 -18.45 17.91 0.43
N LYS A 95 -19.45 17.35 1.09
CA LYS A 95 -20.34 16.31 0.56
C LYS A 95 -21.36 16.92 -0.40
N ASP A 96 -21.98 16.07 -1.21
CA ASP A 96 -23.01 16.51 -2.17
C ASP A 96 -24.27 17.06 -1.47
N ASP A 97 -24.52 16.67 -0.22
CA ASP A 97 -25.58 17.21 0.64
C ASP A 97 -25.23 18.58 1.29
N GLY A 98 -24.05 19.13 1.00
CA GLY A 98 -23.55 20.40 1.53
C GLY A 98 -22.90 20.31 2.92
N THR A 99 -22.93 19.14 3.57
CA THR A 99 -22.21 18.92 4.84
C THR A 99 -20.71 18.76 4.60
N LEU A 100 -19.90 18.91 5.65
CA LEU A 100 -18.45 18.65 5.58
C LEU A 100 -18.14 17.25 6.15
N ALA A 101 -17.25 16.53 5.47
CA ALA A 101 -16.70 15.28 5.95
C ALA A 101 -15.17 15.34 5.98
N SER A 102 -14.57 14.98 7.11
CA SER A 102 -13.11 14.86 7.27
C SER A 102 -12.69 13.39 7.21
N TYR A 103 -11.71 13.11 6.37
CA TYR A 103 -11.07 11.80 6.24
C TYR A 103 -9.60 11.88 6.66
N VAL A 104 -9.04 10.75 7.06
CA VAL A 104 -7.62 10.63 7.35
C VAL A 104 -6.94 9.87 6.22
N GLY A 105 -5.97 10.51 5.58
CA GLY A 105 -5.10 9.91 4.58
C GLY A 105 -3.72 9.59 5.14
N PHE A 106 -3.11 8.55 4.61
CA PHE A 106 -1.76 8.11 4.96
C PHE A 106 -0.91 7.93 3.71
N ARG A 107 0.38 8.27 3.80
CA ARG A 107 1.41 7.85 2.84
C ARG A 107 2.67 7.45 3.61
N VAL A 108 3.02 6.18 3.55
CA VAL A 108 4.25 5.64 4.12
C VAL A 108 5.25 5.37 3.00
N GLN A 109 6.44 5.92 3.16
CA GLN A 109 7.60 5.80 2.30
C GLN A 109 8.63 4.96 3.07
N HIS A 110 8.79 3.69 2.68
CA HIS A 110 9.55 2.73 3.49
C HIS A 110 11.04 2.79 3.21
N ASP A 111 11.47 2.62 1.96
CA ASP A 111 12.88 2.63 1.59
C ASP A 111 13.03 3.12 0.14
N ASN A 112 14.08 3.89 -0.14
CA ASN A 112 14.39 4.46 -1.44
C ASN A 112 15.80 4.06 -1.96
N ALA A 113 16.45 3.07 -1.34
CA ALA A 113 17.84 2.73 -1.64
C ALA A 113 18.06 2.23 -3.08
N ARG A 114 17.02 1.66 -3.71
CA ARG A 114 17.05 1.14 -5.08
C ARG A 114 16.52 2.10 -6.14
N GLY A 115 15.97 3.25 -5.75
CA GLY A 115 15.36 4.22 -6.67
C GLY A 115 14.10 4.87 -6.07
N PRO A 116 13.27 5.52 -6.92
CA PRO A 116 12.02 6.15 -6.48
C PRO A 116 11.13 5.14 -5.75
N MET A 117 10.31 5.60 -4.83
CA MET A 117 9.41 4.71 -4.11
C MET A 117 8.20 4.37 -4.96
N LYS A 118 7.72 3.13 -4.86
CA LYS A 118 6.54 2.67 -5.61
C LYS A 118 5.51 2.07 -4.68
N GLY A 119 4.26 2.51 -4.83
CA GLY A 119 3.21 2.10 -3.89
C GLY A 119 1.80 2.51 -4.29
N GLY A 120 0.87 1.56 -4.22
CA GLY A 120 -0.55 1.84 -4.46
C GLY A 120 -1.20 2.75 -3.40
N ILE A 121 -2.35 3.34 -3.73
CA ILE A 121 -3.23 4.05 -2.81
C ILE A 121 -4.50 3.22 -2.62
N ARG A 122 -4.86 2.90 -1.37
CA ARG A 122 -6.03 2.09 -1.02
C ARG A 122 -7.14 2.95 -0.42
N TYR A 123 -8.37 2.79 -0.89
CA TYR A 123 -9.56 3.35 -0.23
C TYR A 123 -10.34 2.22 0.43
N HIS A 124 -10.30 2.18 1.76
CA HIS A 124 -11.00 1.18 2.54
C HIS A 124 -11.23 1.67 3.98
N HIS A 125 -12.32 1.26 4.61
CA HIS A 125 -12.68 1.70 5.96
C HIS A 125 -11.72 1.16 7.04
N GLU A 126 -11.07 0.03 6.78
CA GLU A 126 -10.04 -0.54 7.67
C GLU A 126 -8.62 0.02 7.44
N VAL A 127 -8.45 1.05 6.58
CA VAL A 127 -7.12 1.66 6.39
C VAL A 127 -6.65 2.28 7.71
N ASP A 128 -5.57 1.73 8.24
CA ASP A 128 -4.91 2.17 9.46
C ASP A 128 -3.39 2.35 9.21
N PRO A 129 -2.66 3.08 10.08
CA PRO A 129 -1.23 3.34 9.86
C PRO A 129 -0.38 2.06 9.86
N ASP A 130 -0.73 1.05 10.66
CA ASP A 130 0.03 -0.19 10.78
C ASP A 130 -0.10 -1.04 9.51
N GLU A 131 -1.30 -1.10 8.93
CA GLU A 131 -1.58 -1.75 7.65
C GLU A 131 -0.79 -1.07 6.52
N VAL A 132 -0.86 0.26 6.43
CA VAL A 132 -0.16 1.01 5.38
C VAL A 132 1.36 0.84 5.51
N ASN A 133 1.88 0.82 6.74
CA ASN A 133 3.31 0.59 7.00
C ASN A 133 3.73 -0.84 6.59
N ALA A 134 2.97 -1.85 6.99
CA ALA A 134 3.21 -3.24 6.60
C ALA A 134 3.23 -3.41 5.07
N LEU A 135 2.26 -2.81 4.37
CA LEU A 135 2.16 -2.87 2.92
C LEU A 135 3.28 -2.08 2.22
N ALA A 136 3.75 -0.96 2.78
CA ALA A 136 4.89 -0.20 2.24
C ALA A 136 6.20 -0.98 2.36
N GLN A 137 6.40 -1.66 3.48
CA GLN A 137 7.51 -2.58 3.69
C GLN A 137 7.48 -3.73 2.66
N LEU A 138 6.31 -4.35 2.46
CA LEU A 138 6.13 -5.39 1.44
C LEU A 138 6.43 -4.88 0.02
N MET A 139 6.13 -3.62 -0.30
CA MET A 139 6.46 -3.04 -1.60
C MET A 139 7.96 -2.94 -1.82
N THR A 140 8.75 -2.58 -0.79
CA THR A 140 10.22 -2.52 -0.88
C THR A 140 10.80 -3.87 -1.27
N TRP A 141 10.30 -4.92 -0.63
CA TRP A 141 10.83 -6.25 -0.91
C TRP A 141 10.33 -6.80 -2.24
N LYS A 142 9.06 -6.55 -2.58
CA LYS A 142 8.48 -6.94 -3.87
C LYS A 142 9.26 -6.36 -5.05
N THR A 143 9.65 -5.09 -4.98
CA THR A 143 10.43 -4.45 -6.05
C THR A 143 11.87 -4.99 -6.12
N ALA A 144 12.49 -5.31 -4.98
CA ALA A 144 13.80 -5.98 -4.92
C ALA A 144 13.80 -7.35 -5.61
N VAL A 145 12.69 -8.06 -5.47
CA VAL A 145 12.50 -9.42 -5.97
C VAL A 145 12.22 -9.45 -7.44
N ALA A 146 11.32 -8.58 -7.89
CA ALA A 146 11.05 -8.38 -9.30
C ALA A 146 12.24 -7.72 -10.05
N ASN A 147 13.32 -7.38 -9.33
CA ASN A 147 14.50 -6.71 -9.84
C ASN A 147 14.19 -5.40 -10.61
N ILE A 148 13.15 -4.67 -10.17
CA ILE A 148 12.77 -3.37 -10.72
C ILE A 148 13.38 -2.26 -9.87
N PRO A 149 13.93 -1.17 -10.44
CA PRO A 149 14.71 -0.15 -9.71
C PRO A 149 13.82 0.83 -8.92
N TYR A 150 13.02 0.28 -8.01
CA TYR A 150 12.13 1.03 -7.13
C TYR A 150 12.32 0.61 -5.67
N GLY A 151 12.10 1.57 -4.80
CA GLY A 151 11.84 1.38 -3.38
C GLY A 151 10.38 1.03 -3.09
N GLY A 152 10.00 1.05 -1.82
CA GLY A 152 8.63 0.75 -1.38
C GLY A 152 7.91 1.94 -0.77
N ALA A 153 6.67 2.16 -1.18
CA ALA A 153 5.73 3.04 -0.51
C ALA A 153 4.34 2.40 -0.46
N LYS A 154 3.45 2.97 0.33
CA LYS A 154 2.02 2.68 0.28
C LYS A 154 1.25 3.88 0.81
N GLY A 155 0.07 4.14 0.27
CA GLY A 155 -0.86 5.08 0.87
C GLY A 155 -2.25 4.51 0.98
N GLY A 156 -3.10 5.24 1.69
CA GLY A 156 -4.52 4.95 1.74
C GLY A 156 -5.32 6.04 2.42
N ILE A 157 -6.63 5.98 2.26
CA ILE A 157 -7.59 6.84 2.93
C ILE A 157 -8.62 5.95 3.62
N GLY A 158 -8.87 6.22 4.90
CA GLY A 158 -9.92 5.56 5.67
C GLY A 158 -11.30 6.01 5.22
N CYS A 159 -11.82 5.42 4.14
CA CYS A 159 -13.16 5.70 3.62
C CYS A 159 -13.77 4.46 2.98
N SER A 160 -15.10 4.45 2.82
CA SER A 160 -15.83 3.45 2.07
C SER A 160 -16.20 4.02 0.70
N PRO A 161 -15.53 3.62 -0.40
CA PRO A 161 -15.83 4.17 -1.73
C PRO A 161 -17.27 3.95 -2.19
N GLY A 162 -17.93 2.89 -1.70
CA GLY A 162 -19.33 2.61 -2.01
C GLY A 162 -20.33 3.58 -1.38
N ASP A 163 -19.91 4.32 -0.35
CA ASP A 163 -20.76 5.28 0.37
C ASP A 163 -20.57 6.71 -0.16
N LEU A 164 -19.65 6.90 -1.12
CA LEU A 164 -19.31 8.19 -1.71
C LEU A 164 -19.78 8.27 -3.15
N SER A 165 -20.30 9.43 -3.54
CA SER A 165 -20.56 9.70 -4.94
C SER A 165 -19.25 9.81 -5.74
N ILE A 166 -19.35 9.72 -7.07
CA ILE A 166 -18.19 9.90 -7.95
C ILE A 166 -17.58 11.30 -7.74
N SER A 167 -18.44 12.32 -7.57
CA SER A 167 -18.02 13.70 -7.35
C SER A 167 -17.31 13.87 -6.00
N GLU A 168 -17.80 13.21 -4.95
CA GLU A 168 -17.17 13.20 -3.62
C GLU A 168 -15.82 12.47 -3.66
N LEU A 169 -15.74 11.33 -4.35
CA LEU A 169 -14.49 10.59 -4.55
C LEU A 169 -13.45 11.43 -5.30
N GLU A 170 -13.85 12.11 -6.37
CA GLU A 170 -12.95 13.02 -7.09
C GLU A 170 -12.42 14.13 -6.18
N ARG A 171 -13.31 14.80 -5.43
CA ARG A 171 -12.90 15.85 -4.48
C ARG A 171 -11.94 15.30 -3.43
N LEU A 172 -12.22 14.12 -2.89
CA LEU A 172 -11.37 13.45 -1.90
C LEU A 172 -9.99 13.14 -2.47
N THR A 173 -9.93 12.55 -3.68
CA THR A 173 -8.67 12.24 -4.36
C THR A 173 -7.84 13.50 -4.63
N ARG A 174 -8.49 14.59 -5.07
CA ARG A 174 -7.81 15.86 -5.33
C ARG A 174 -7.29 16.48 -4.05
N VAL A 175 -8.11 16.59 -3.00
CA VAL A 175 -7.66 17.09 -1.69
C VAL A 175 -6.52 16.25 -1.14
N PHE A 176 -6.59 14.92 -1.23
CA PHE A 176 -5.49 14.06 -0.79
C PHE A 176 -4.21 14.34 -1.59
N THR A 177 -4.31 14.48 -2.91
CA THR A 177 -3.17 14.83 -3.79
C THR A 177 -2.57 16.18 -3.41
N GLN A 178 -3.41 17.18 -3.13
CA GLN A 178 -2.97 18.49 -2.65
C GLN A 178 -2.19 18.39 -1.33
N LYS A 179 -2.53 17.44 -0.44
CA LYS A 179 -1.83 17.24 0.82
C LYS A 179 -0.50 16.51 0.68
N ILE A 180 -0.27 15.80 -0.42
CA ILE A 180 0.92 14.96 -0.61
C ILE A 180 1.78 15.32 -1.84
N HIS A 181 1.42 16.35 -2.62
CA HIS A 181 2.11 16.68 -3.87
C HIS A 181 3.61 16.98 -3.69
N ASP A 182 4.04 17.47 -2.52
CA ASP A 182 5.46 17.73 -2.22
C ASP A 182 6.24 16.47 -1.86
N LEU A 183 5.53 15.36 -1.64
CA LEU A 183 6.08 14.08 -1.19
C LEU A 183 6.17 13.07 -2.34
N ILE A 184 5.31 13.23 -3.35
CA ILE A 184 5.26 12.40 -4.55
C ILE A 184 5.93 13.11 -5.74
N GLY A 185 6.37 12.33 -6.71
CA GLY A 185 7.08 12.85 -7.88
C GLY A 185 7.70 11.75 -8.73
N ILE A 186 8.01 12.07 -9.98
CA ILE A 186 8.51 11.13 -11.00
C ILE A 186 9.75 10.35 -10.49
N HIS A 187 10.66 11.05 -9.80
CA HIS A 187 11.91 10.48 -9.29
C HIS A 187 11.93 10.30 -7.76
N THR A 188 10.79 10.48 -7.09
CA THR A 188 10.70 10.46 -5.61
C THR A 188 9.79 9.35 -5.12
N ASP A 189 8.51 9.42 -5.45
CA ASP A 189 7.49 8.44 -5.05
C ASP A 189 6.35 8.47 -6.07
N VAL A 190 6.07 7.32 -6.67
CA VAL A 190 5.14 7.16 -7.79
C VAL A 190 3.96 6.30 -7.34
N PRO A 191 2.77 6.89 -7.09
CA PRO A 191 1.57 6.15 -6.72
C PRO A 191 1.06 5.19 -7.81
N ALA A 192 0.13 4.31 -7.43
CA ALA A 192 -0.57 3.37 -8.31
C ALA A 192 -1.98 3.07 -7.77
N PRO A 193 -2.83 2.39 -8.54
CA PRO A 193 -4.06 1.81 -8.02
C PRO A 193 -3.79 0.73 -6.96
N ASP A 194 -4.69 0.65 -6.00
CA ASP A 194 -4.89 -0.49 -5.10
C ASP A 194 -6.41 -0.69 -4.83
N MET A 195 -6.76 -1.51 -3.85
CA MET A 195 -8.15 -1.78 -3.48
C MET A 195 -8.95 -0.49 -3.24
N GLY A 196 -10.15 -0.42 -3.81
CA GLY A 196 -11.04 0.75 -3.70
C GLY A 196 -10.65 1.94 -4.56
N THR A 197 -9.56 1.85 -5.33
CA THR A 197 -9.18 2.84 -6.35
C THR A 197 -9.08 2.17 -7.72
N ASN A 198 -9.21 2.93 -8.80
CA ASN A 198 -9.12 2.37 -10.14
C ASN A 198 -8.17 3.16 -11.03
N ALA A 199 -7.70 2.47 -12.07
CA ALA A 199 -6.76 3.01 -13.02
C ALA A 199 -7.36 4.13 -13.88
N GLN A 200 -8.64 3.98 -14.24
CA GLN A 200 -9.29 4.85 -15.21
C GLN A 200 -9.62 6.25 -14.65
N GLN A 201 -10.03 6.34 -13.39
CA GLN A 201 -10.55 7.57 -12.79
C GLN A 201 -9.60 8.10 -11.72
N THR A 202 -9.30 7.30 -10.69
CA THR A 202 -8.53 7.79 -9.53
C THR A 202 -7.14 8.27 -9.94
N MET A 203 -6.43 7.51 -10.78
CA MET A 203 -5.08 7.91 -11.21
C MET A 203 -5.10 9.09 -12.18
N ALA A 204 -6.18 9.25 -12.97
CA ALA A 204 -6.37 10.41 -13.83
C ALA A 204 -6.54 11.69 -13.00
N TRP A 205 -7.34 11.65 -11.93
CA TRP A 205 -7.51 12.78 -11.01
C TRP A 205 -6.22 13.15 -10.28
N ILE A 206 -5.43 12.14 -9.85
CA ILE A 206 -4.11 12.40 -9.23
C ILE A 206 -3.17 13.07 -10.24
N LEU A 207 -3.11 12.57 -11.48
CA LEU A 207 -2.28 13.18 -12.53
C LEU A 207 -2.70 14.63 -12.77
N ASP A 208 -3.98 14.88 -12.98
CA ASP A 208 -4.53 16.20 -13.28
C ASP A 208 -4.26 17.18 -12.12
N GLU A 209 -4.54 16.77 -10.89
CA GLU A 209 -4.33 17.63 -9.72
C GLU A 209 -2.85 17.91 -9.46
N TYR A 210 -1.98 16.89 -9.56
CA TYR A 210 -0.54 17.08 -9.42
C TYR A 210 0.03 18.01 -10.48
N SER A 211 -0.48 17.92 -11.72
CA SER A 211 -0.01 18.73 -12.84
C SER A 211 -0.28 20.23 -12.66
N LYS A 212 -1.24 20.61 -11.81
CA LYS A 212 -1.49 22.02 -11.46
C LYS A 212 -0.37 22.63 -10.61
N PHE A 213 0.33 21.82 -9.81
CA PHE A 213 1.40 22.26 -8.93
C PHE A 213 2.78 22.20 -9.60
N HIS A 214 3.03 21.16 -10.40
CA HIS A 214 4.37 20.85 -10.92
C HIS A 214 4.45 20.82 -12.46
N GLY A 215 3.37 21.17 -13.15
CA GLY A 215 3.26 21.02 -14.61
C GLY A 215 2.98 19.58 -15.04
N TYR A 216 2.66 19.40 -16.32
CA TYR A 216 2.24 18.11 -16.87
C TYR A 216 3.30 17.01 -16.67
N SER A 217 2.99 16.06 -15.79
CA SER A 217 3.93 15.05 -15.30
C SER A 217 3.34 13.64 -15.36
N PRO A 218 3.16 13.03 -16.55
CA PRO A 218 2.44 11.77 -16.73
C PRO A 218 3.07 10.59 -15.95
N ALA A 219 4.38 10.63 -15.70
CA ALA A 219 5.09 9.58 -14.98
C ALA A 219 4.94 9.66 -13.44
N VAL A 220 4.25 10.67 -12.89
CA VAL A 220 4.05 10.80 -11.43
C VAL A 220 3.20 9.68 -10.85
N VAL A 221 2.33 9.08 -11.67
CA VAL A 221 1.43 8.01 -11.25
C VAL A 221 1.30 6.97 -12.37
N THR A 222 1.29 5.69 -11.99
CA THR A 222 1.14 4.56 -12.94
C THR A 222 -0.28 3.99 -12.90
N GLY A 223 -0.65 3.20 -13.90
CA GLY A 223 -2.00 2.63 -13.99
C GLY A 223 -3.01 3.70 -14.33
N LYS A 224 -2.70 4.56 -15.31
CA LYS A 224 -3.60 5.58 -15.83
C LYS A 224 -4.41 4.99 -17.00
N PRO A 225 -5.45 5.67 -17.52
CA PRO A 225 -5.99 5.34 -18.83
C PRO A 225 -4.93 5.35 -19.91
N VAL A 226 -5.11 4.54 -20.95
CA VAL A 226 -4.22 4.53 -22.14
C VAL A 226 -4.11 5.92 -22.75
N ASP A 227 -5.23 6.64 -22.83
CA ASP A 227 -5.32 8.01 -23.37
C ASP A 227 -4.49 9.04 -22.58
N LEU A 228 -4.10 8.71 -21.34
CA LEU A 228 -3.29 9.56 -20.46
C LEU A 228 -1.86 9.01 -20.24
N GLY A 229 -1.40 8.08 -21.08
CA GLY A 229 -0.07 7.47 -20.98
C GLY A 229 0.01 6.34 -19.94
N GLY A 230 -1.00 5.48 -19.96
CA GLY A 230 -1.15 4.28 -19.11
C GLY A 230 -0.24 3.12 -19.47
#